data_AF-A0A924KSL5-F1
#
_entry.id   AF-A0A924KSL5-F1
#
_cell.length_a   1.000
_cell.length_b   1.000
_cell.length_c   1.000
_cell.angle_alpha   90.00
_cell.angle_beta   90.00
_cell.angle_gamma   90.00
#
_symmetry.space_group_name_H-M   'P 1'
#
loop_
_entity.id
_entity.type
_entity.pdbx_description
1 polymer ?
#
loop_
_entity_poly.entity_id
_entity_poly.type
_entity_poly.pdbx_seq_one_letter_code
_entity_poly.pdbx_strand_id
1 'polypeptide(L)'
;EHTVVGQSIITGTAFEPMMVKGGIDATSVEGVTDSPYDIANMQASLHTTQTGVPVLWWRSVGHTHSAFVMETMMDDLAKAAGKDPVAFRRDHLGKHPRVANVLAMAADKAGWGSPLPPGVARGIAVHESFGSVCAQVAEVSVEKGQIKVHRVVAAIDCGLAVNPLTISAQVESAIAFGLSAALYGQVTLKDGVVEQSNFHDYPVLRIANMPKVDVHIVQSNAAPTGVGEPGTPPIAPAVSNALFALTGKRLRELPFNV
;
A
#
# COMPACT_ATOMS: atom_id res chain seq x y z
N GLU A 1 -11.61 -14.88 8.89
CA GLU A 1 -12.47 -14.53 7.76
C GLU A 1 -12.10 -13.13 7.29
N HIS A 2 -11.93 -12.92 5.99
CA HIS A 2 -11.64 -11.64 5.36
C HIS A 2 -12.73 -11.39 4.31
N THR A 3 -13.51 -10.32 4.47
CA THR A 3 -14.60 -10.00 3.57
C THR A 3 -14.27 -8.75 2.77
N VAL A 4 -14.18 -8.90 1.46
CA VAL A 4 -14.00 -7.78 0.53
C VAL A 4 -15.37 -7.32 0.04
N VAL A 5 -15.61 -6.02 0.09
CA VAL A 5 -16.82 -5.39 -0.43
C VAL A 5 -16.41 -4.31 -1.40
N GLY A 6 -16.87 -4.39 -2.64
CA GLY A 6 -16.49 -3.44 -3.68
C GLY A 6 -17.24 -3.67 -4.99
N GLN A 7 -17.15 -2.69 -5.88
CA GLN A 7 -17.69 -2.81 -7.23
C GLN A 7 -16.65 -3.45 -8.16
N SER A 8 -17.10 -4.41 -8.97
CA SER A 8 -16.24 -4.99 -10.00
C SER A 8 -15.91 -3.94 -11.05
N ILE A 9 -14.62 -3.87 -11.43
CA ILE A 9 -14.15 -3.05 -12.56
C ILE A 9 -14.14 -3.84 -13.88
N ILE A 10 -14.46 -5.15 -13.81
CA ILE A 10 -14.38 -6.09 -14.93
C ILE A 10 -15.78 -6.49 -15.44
N THR A 11 -16.77 -6.66 -14.56
CA THR A 11 -18.15 -6.99 -14.96
C THR A 11 -18.68 -5.94 -15.93
N GLY A 12 -19.26 -6.39 -17.05
CA GLY A 12 -19.74 -5.57 -18.15
C GLY A 12 -18.66 -5.17 -19.17
N THR A 13 -17.39 -5.54 -18.98
CA THR A 13 -16.29 -5.25 -19.92
C THR A 13 -15.97 -6.44 -20.83
N ALA A 14 -15.17 -6.19 -21.87
CA ALA A 14 -14.67 -7.24 -22.75
C ALA A 14 -13.77 -8.28 -22.03
N PHE A 15 -13.29 -7.97 -20.82
CA PHE A 15 -12.46 -8.87 -20.02
C PHE A 15 -13.28 -9.82 -19.13
N GLU A 16 -14.58 -9.56 -18.93
CA GLU A 16 -15.44 -10.35 -18.04
C GLU A 16 -15.35 -11.86 -18.28
N PRO A 17 -15.44 -12.39 -19.51
CA PRO A 17 -15.39 -13.84 -19.73
C PRO A 17 -14.07 -14.50 -19.30
N MET A 18 -12.98 -13.74 -19.19
CA MET A 18 -11.65 -14.25 -18.82
C MET A 18 -11.36 -14.07 -17.33
N MET A 19 -11.84 -12.97 -16.75
CA MET A 19 -11.42 -12.51 -15.42
C MET A 19 -12.50 -12.66 -14.34
N VAL A 20 -13.77 -12.84 -14.70
CA VAL A 20 -14.84 -13.17 -13.76
C VAL A 20 -15.14 -14.66 -13.84
N LYS A 21 -14.87 -15.39 -12.75
CA LYS A 21 -15.11 -16.85 -12.67
C LYS A 21 -15.96 -17.17 -11.45
N GLY A 22 -17.10 -17.83 -11.67
CA GLY A 22 -18.02 -18.17 -10.58
C GLY A 22 -18.55 -16.95 -9.82
N GLY A 23 -18.69 -15.80 -10.51
CA GLY A 23 -19.10 -14.52 -9.89
C GLY A 23 -17.99 -13.75 -9.17
N ILE A 24 -16.75 -14.26 -9.18
CA ILE A 24 -15.59 -13.61 -8.57
C ILE A 24 -14.81 -12.88 -9.66
N ASP A 25 -14.77 -11.55 -9.57
CA ASP A 25 -13.80 -10.72 -10.28
C ASP A 25 -12.43 -10.90 -9.62
N ALA A 26 -11.47 -11.49 -10.35
CA ALA A 26 -10.14 -11.75 -9.84
C ALA A 26 -9.45 -10.49 -9.31
N THR A 27 -9.70 -9.33 -9.94
CA THR A 27 -9.09 -8.05 -9.51
C THR A 27 -9.63 -7.56 -8.17
N SER A 28 -10.83 -7.97 -7.78
CA SER A 28 -11.43 -7.54 -6.50
C SER A 28 -10.80 -8.24 -5.30
N VAL A 29 -10.09 -9.35 -5.49
CA VAL A 29 -9.53 -10.18 -4.41
C VAL A 29 -7.99 -10.25 -4.40
N GLU A 30 -7.35 -9.58 -5.36
CA GLU A 30 -5.89 -9.39 -5.43
C GLU A 30 -5.34 -8.85 -4.10
N GLY A 31 -4.18 -9.36 -3.67
CA GLY A 31 -3.53 -9.05 -2.40
C GLY A 31 -4.14 -9.74 -1.16
N VAL A 32 -5.37 -10.28 -1.27
CA VAL A 32 -5.99 -11.06 -0.19
C VAL A 32 -5.82 -12.54 -0.45
N THR A 33 -6.29 -13.05 -1.59
CA THR A 33 -6.28 -14.51 -1.88
C THR A 33 -4.90 -15.05 -2.24
N ASP A 34 -4.02 -14.18 -2.70
CA ASP A 34 -2.61 -14.43 -3.04
C ASP A 34 -1.66 -13.77 -2.02
N SER A 35 -2.15 -13.51 -0.81
CA SER A 35 -1.36 -12.93 0.27
C SER A 35 -0.11 -13.78 0.55
N PRO A 36 1.07 -13.14 0.77
CA PRO A 36 2.29 -13.87 1.09
C PRO A 36 2.35 -14.32 2.55
N TYR A 37 1.38 -13.94 3.39
CA TYR A 37 1.40 -14.31 4.80
C TYR A 37 0.92 -15.74 5.03
N ASP A 38 1.69 -16.49 5.80
CA ASP A 38 1.44 -17.86 6.23
C ASP A 38 0.29 -17.93 7.25
N ILE A 39 -0.94 -17.71 6.77
CA ILE A 39 -2.17 -17.83 7.54
C ILE A 39 -2.78 -19.20 7.25
N ALA A 40 -2.63 -20.14 8.19
CA ALA A 40 -3.02 -21.53 7.99
C ALA A 40 -4.51 -21.73 7.64
N ASN A 41 -5.38 -20.89 8.20
CA ASN A 41 -6.82 -20.96 8.01
C ASN A 41 -7.36 -19.58 7.60
N MET A 42 -7.43 -19.34 6.29
CA MET A 42 -7.99 -18.11 5.73
C MET A 42 -9.22 -18.43 4.90
N GLN A 43 -10.33 -17.76 5.21
CA GLN A 43 -11.51 -17.71 4.37
C GLN A 43 -11.63 -16.29 3.84
N ALA A 44 -11.68 -16.15 2.51
CA ALA A 44 -11.95 -14.89 1.84
C ALA A 44 -13.34 -14.92 1.20
N SER A 45 -14.13 -13.88 1.41
CA SER A 45 -15.44 -13.69 0.77
C SER A 45 -15.48 -12.37 0.00
N LEU A 46 -16.24 -12.33 -1.10
CA LEU A 46 -16.43 -11.14 -1.93
C LEU A 46 -17.92 -10.81 -2.00
N HIS A 47 -18.29 -9.58 -1.66
CA HIS A 47 -19.58 -9.00 -1.96
C HIS A 47 -19.43 -7.93 -3.05
N THR A 48 -19.80 -8.30 -4.26
CA THR A 48 -19.76 -7.39 -5.41
C THR A 48 -20.97 -6.45 -5.35
N THR A 49 -20.74 -5.18 -5.06
CA THR A 49 -21.76 -4.14 -5.04
C THR A 49 -21.90 -3.47 -6.40
N GLN A 50 -23.09 -3.00 -6.74
CA GLN A 50 -23.29 -2.07 -7.85
C GLN A 50 -23.62 -0.70 -7.29
N THR A 51 -22.76 0.28 -7.58
CA THR A 51 -22.97 1.67 -7.22
C THR A 51 -23.25 2.49 -8.49
N GLY A 52 -23.83 3.69 -8.33
CA GLY A 52 -24.04 4.61 -9.45
C GLY A 52 -22.76 5.29 -9.94
N VAL A 53 -21.61 5.04 -9.30
CA VAL A 53 -20.32 5.65 -9.66
C VAL A 53 -19.56 4.71 -10.59
N PRO A 54 -19.17 5.15 -11.80
CA PRO A 54 -18.30 4.37 -12.66
C PRO A 54 -16.92 4.17 -12.01
N VAL A 55 -16.43 2.93 -12.02
CA VAL A 55 -15.10 2.57 -11.50
C VAL A 55 -14.29 1.90 -12.58
N LEU A 56 -12.98 2.18 -12.60
CA LEU A 56 -11.99 1.57 -13.49
C LEU A 56 -10.66 1.45 -12.75
N TRP A 57 -9.65 0.93 -13.44
CA TRP A 57 -8.31 0.74 -12.90
C TRP A 57 -7.74 2.02 -12.29
N TRP A 58 -7.38 1.93 -11.02
CA TRP A 58 -6.43 2.81 -10.37
C TRP A 58 -5.09 2.09 -10.29
N ARG A 59 -3.97 2.81 -10.17
CA ARG A 59 -2.62 2.21 -10.21
C ARG A 59 -2.51 1.08 -9.18
N SER A 60 -2.09 -0.11 -9.61
CA SER A 60 -2.08 -1.36 -8.83
C SER A 60 -3.43 -2.02 -8.54
N VAL A 61 -4.48 -1.64 -9.25
CA VAL A 61 -5.77 -2.35 -9.32
C VAL A 61 -6.30 -2.76 -7.94
N GLY A 62 -6.55 -4.05 -7.67
CA GLY A 62 -7.05 -4.52 -6.38
C GLY A 62 -5.99 -4.51 -5.27
N HIS A 63 -4.72 -4.70 -5.66
CA HIS A 63 -3.61 -4.70 -4.72
C HIS A 63 -3.51 -3.40 -3.90
N THR A 64 -3.94 -2.25 -4.43
CA THR A 64 -3.90 -0.98 -3.68
C THR A 64 -4.78 -1.02 -2.43
N HIS A 65 -6.06 -1.36 -2.59
CA HIS A 65 -6.98 -1.31 -1.44
C HIS A 65 -6.74 -2.50 -0.50
N SER A 66 -6.37 -3.66 -1.02
CA SER A 66 -6.13 -4.85 -0.20
C SER A 66 -4.85 -4.72 0.61
N ALA A 67 -3.78 -4.16 0.04
CA ALA A 67 -2.55 -3.88 0.78
C ALA A 67 -2.83 -2.98 1.99
N PHE A 68 -3.66 -1.94 1.83
CA PHE A 68 -4.02 -1.05 2.93
C PHE A 68 -4.67 -1.82 4.09
N VAL A 69 -5.66 -2.67 3.80
CA VAL A 69 -6.34 -3.48 4.81
C VAL A 69 -5.42 -4.53 5.42
N MET A 70 -4.72 -5.31 4.59
CA MET A 70 -3.85 -6.40 5.05
C MET A 70 -2.70 -5.88 5.90
N GLU A 71 -2.01 -4.82 5.46
CA GLU A 71 -0.83 -4.32 6.16
C GLU A 71 -1.17 -3.53 7.42
N THR A 72 -2.34 -2.87 7.50
CA THR A 72 -2.79 -2.29 8.78
C THR A 72 -3.29 -3.37 9.74
N MET A 73 -3.93 -4.43 9.23
CA MET A 73 -4.33 -5.58 10.05
C MET A 73 -3.12 -6.33 10.61
N MET A 74 -2.07 -6.55 9.83
CA MET A 74 -0.83 -7.17 10.32
C MET A 74 -0.16 -6.34 11.41
N ASP A 75 -0.27 -5.01 11.33
CA ASP A 75 0.23 -4.10 12.35
C ASP A 75 -0.61 -4.16 13.65
N ASP A 76 -1.94 -4.24 13.53
CA ASP A 76 -2.83 -4.46 14.67
C ASP A 76 -2.58 -5.82 15.35
N LEU A 77 -2.36 -6.88 14.57
CA LEU A 77 -2.03 -8.20 15.08
C LEU A 77 -0.66 -8.21 15.78
N ALA A 78 0.34 -7.53 15.22
CA ALA A 78 1.64 -7.35 15.87
C ALA A 78 1.49 -6.66 17.23
N LYS A 79 0.70 -5.57 17.28
CA LYS A 79 0.40 -4.84 18.51
C LYS A 79 -0.31 -5.72 19.53
N ALA A 80 -1.34 -6.45 19.12
CA ALA A 80 -2.10 -7.36 19.99
C ALA A 80 -1.22 -8.50 20.54
N ALA A 81 -0.26 -8.98 19.75
CA ALA A 81 0.72 -9.98 20.15
C ALA A 81 1.89 -9.42 20.99
N GLY A 82 1.96 -8.09 21.19
CA GLY A 82 3.10 -7.45 21.86
C GLY A 82 4.42 -7.61 21.12
N LYS A 83 4.38 -7.80 19.80
CA LYS A 83 5.55 -8.02 18.95
C LYS A 83 5.88 -6.78 18.12
N ASP A 84 7.17 -6.61 17.82
CA ASP A 84 7.61 -5.65 16.81
C ASP A 84 6.98 -5.97 15.44
N PRO A 85 6.45 -4.98 14.69
CA PRO A 85 5.71 -5.24 13.46
C PRO A 85 6.56 -5.76 12.30
N VAL A 86 7.88 -5.52 12.28
CA VAL A 86 8.79 -6.12 11.29
C VAL A 86 9.01 -7.60 11.63
N ALA A 87 9.32 -7.88 12.88
CA ALA A 87 9.50 -9.26 13.37
C ALA A 87 8.21 -10.07 13.19
N PHE A 88 7.06 -9.50 13.52
CA PHE A 88 5.76 -10.14 13.36
C PHE A 88 5.49 -10.55 11.91
N ARG A 89 5.69 -9.64 10.95
CA ARG A 89 5.54 -9.96 9.52
C ARG A 89 6.49 -11.06 9.09
N ARG A 90 7.78 -10.97 9.48
CA ARG A 90 8.79 -11.99 9.15
C ARG A 90 8.41 -13.38 9.66
N ASP A 91 7.87 -13.49 10.87
CA ASP A 91 7.39 -14.76 11.45
C ASP A 91 6.27 -15.40 10.60
N HIS A 92 5.55 -14.62 9.80
CA HIS A 92 4.46 -15.06 8.92
C HIS A 92 4.87 -15.10 7.44
N LEU A 93 6.15 -15.01 7.10
CA LEU A 93 6.63 -15.03 5.70
C LEU A 93 7.56 -16.22 5.44
N GLY A 94 7.41 -17.31 6.20
CA GLY A 94 8.29 -18.48 6.14
C GLY A 94 8.31 -19.15 4.77
N LYS A 95 7.18 -19.17 4.05
CA LYS A 95 7.09 -19.69 2.68
C LYS A 95 7.43 -18.66 1.60
N HIS A 96 7.63 -17.40 1.96
CA HIS A 96 7.85 -16.29 1.04
C HIS A 96 9.18 -15.56 1.34
N PRO A 97 10.34 -16.23 1.20
CA PRO A 97 11.64 -15.67 1.57
C PRO A 97 12.00 -14.41 0.78
N ARG A 98 11.51 -14.26 -0.45
CA ARG A 98 11.67 -13.05 -1.27
C ARG A 98 10.99 -11.85 -0.63
N VAL A 99 9.76 -12.04 -0.12
CA VAL A 99 9.01 -10.99 0.58
C VAL A 99 9.67 -10.64 1.90
N ALA A 100 10.10 -11.65 2.66
CA ALA A 100 10.85 -11.44 3.90
C ALA A 100 12.16 -10.67 3.68
N ASN A 101 12.87 -10.92 2.58
CA ASN A 101 14.10 -10.21 2.23
C ASN A 101 13.86 -8.73 1.91
N VAL A 102 12.84 -8.41 1.12
CA VAL A 102 12.49 -7.01 0.79
C VAL A 102 12.05 -6.26 2.04
N LEU A 103 11.22 -6.89 2.89
CA LEU A 103 10.84 -6.35 4.20
C LEU A 103 12.07 -6.04 5.07
N ALA A 104 13.00 -6.99 5.20
CA ALA A 104 14.21 -6.83 5.98
C ALA A 104 15.11 -5.72 5.43
N MET A 105 15.27 -5.63 4.10
CA MET A 105 16.06 -4.58 3.46
C MET A 105 15.47 -3.19 3.72
N ALA A 106 14.15 -3.00 3.57
CA ALA A 106 13.51 -1.72 3.86
C ALA A 106 13.68 -1.32 5.33
N ALA A 107 13.50 -2.27 6.26
CA ALA A 107 13.69 -2.02 7.69
C ALA A 107 15.15 -1.65 8.04
N ASP A 108 16.13 -2.39 7.51
CA ASP A 108 17.56 -2.11 7.69
C ASP A 108 17.93 -0.71 7.17
N LYS A 109 17.55 -0.39 5.93
CA LYS A 109 17.89 0.88 5.28
C LYS A 109 17.18 2.09 5.90
N ALA A 110 16.01 1.87 6.50
CA ALA A 110 15.32 2.87 7.30
C ALA A 110 15.95 3.08 8.68
N GLY A 111 16.86 2.20 9.12
CA GLY A 111 17.37 2.18 10.48
C GLY A 111 16.28 1.82 11.49
N TRP A 112 15.41 0.85 11.16
CA TRP A 112 14.33 0.42 12.06
C TRP A 112 14.86 0.11 13.47
N GLY A 113 14.16 0.60 14.49
CA GLY A 113 14.59 0.51 15.89
C GLY A 113 15.62 1.56 16.35
N SER A 114 16.20 2.35 15.43
CA SER A 114 17.03 3.51 15.82
C SER A 114 16.18 4.66 16.37
N PRO A 115 16.73 5.53 17.25
CA PRO A 115 16.04 6.70 17.76
C PRO A 115 15.55 7.63 16.63
N LEU A 116 14.37 8.21 16.84
CA LEU A 116 13.76 9.21 15.95
C LEU A 116 13.74 10.59 16.63
N PRO A 117 13.62 11.68 15.85
CA PRO A 117 13.31 12.99 16.42
C PRO A 117 12.02 12.94 17.26
N PRO A 118 11.91 13.73 18.35
CA PRO A 118 10.69 13.80 19.14
C PRO A 118 9.46 14.11 18.28
N GLY A 119 8.37 13.37 18.47
CA GLY A 119 7.13 13.57 17.71
C GLY A 119 7.10 12.94 16.31
N VAL A 120 8.14 12.17 15.93
CA VAL A 120 8.18 11.40 14.69
C VAL A 120 8.07 9.91 15.00
N ALA A 121 7.27 9.19 14.22
CA ALA A 121 7.14 7.74 14.28
C ALA A 121 7.44 7.09 12.93
N ARG A 122 7.75 5.79 12.95
CA ARG A 122 7.92 4.96 11.75
C ARG A 122 6.78 3.96 11.65
N GLY A 123 6.35 3.70 10.43
CA GLY A 123 5.45 2.61 10.07
C GLY A 123 6.00 1.87 8.85
N ILE A 124 5.71 0.57 8.77
CA ILE A 124 6.19 -0.29 7.70
C ILE A 124 5.04 -1.02 7.02
N ALA A 125 5.19 -1.26 5.72
CA ALA A 125 4.33 -2.15 4.96
C ALA A 125 5.15 -2.89 3.89
N VAL A 126 4.72 -4.09 3.52
CA VAL A 126 5.26 -4.86 2.38
C VAL A 126 4.14 -5.45 1.55
N HIS A 127 4.29 -5.45 0.23
CA HIS A 127 3.29 -6.00 -0.67
C HIS A 127 3.93 -6.61 -1.93
N GLU A 128 3.38 -7.73 -2.39
CA GLU A 128 3.72 -8.36 -3.67
C GLU A 128 2.61 -8.08 -4.69
N SER A 129 3.00 -7.62 -5.88
CA SER A 129 2.07 -7.36 -6.99
C SER A 129 2.81 -7.45 -8.32
N PHE A 130 2.15 -7.98 -9.35
CA PHE A 130 2.69 -8.06 -10.72
C PHE A 130 4.08 -8.72 -10.81
N GLY A 131 4.35 -9.70 -9.94
CA GLY A 131 5.62 -10.42 -9.86
C GLY A 131 6.77 -9.66 -9.19
N SER A 132 6.55 -8.43 -8.71
CA SER A 132 7.51 -7.64 -7.94
C SER A 132 7.07 -7.51 -6.49
N VAL A 133 8.03 -7.36 -5.59
CA VAL A 133 7.77 -7.11 -4.17
C VAL A 133 8.32 -5.73 -3.81
N CYS A 134 7.52 -4.92 -3.12
CA CYS A 134 7.97 -3.64 -2.57
C CYS A 134 7.63 -3.54 -1.08
N ALA A 135 8.60 -3.09 -0.27
CA ALA A 135 8.39 -2.71 1.12
C ALA A 135 8.76 -1.25 1.32
N GLN A 136 8.01 -0.56 2.20
CA GLN A 136 8.22 0.85 2.47
C GLN A 136 8.15 1.11 3.98
N VAL A 137 9.09 1.92 4.47
CA VAL A 137 9.07 2.50 5.81
C VAL A 137 8.83 4.00 5.69
N ALA A 138 7.75 4.49 6.29
CA ALA A 138 7.41 5.91 6.31
C ALA A 138 7.71 6.53 7.69
N GLU A 139 8.41 7.66 7.70
CA GLU A 139 8.62 8.51 8.89
C GLU A 139 7.63 9.67 8.88
N VAL A 140 6.79 9.77 9.92
CA VAL A 140 5.62 10.66 9.96
C VAL A 140 5.53 11.43 11.27
N SER A 141 5.12 12.70 11.20
CA SER A 141 4.68 13.51 12.36
C SER A 141 3.26 14.06 12.13
N VAL A 142 2.67 14.60 13.20
CA VAL A 142 1.47 15.45 13.12
C VAL A 142 1.83 16.85 13.63
N GLU A 143 1.70 17.85 12.77
CA GLU A 143 2.03 19.24 13.06
C GLU A 143 0.78 20.11 12.89
N LYS A 144 0.30 20.73 13.97
CA LYS A 144 -0.91 21.58 13.96
C LYS A 144 -2.14 20.87 13.33
N GLY A 145 -2.31 19.58 13.61
CA GLY A 145 -3.40 18.77 13.05
C GLY A 145 -3.21 18.37 11.59
N GLN A 146 -2.01 18.53 11.02
CA GLN A 146 -1.68 18.10 9.66
C GLN A 146 -0.64 16.99 9.69
N ILE A 147 -0.87 15.96 8.87
CA ILE A 147 0.07 14.85 8.71
C ILE A 147 1.25 15.31 7.84
N LYS A 148 2.47 15.11 8.31
CA LYS A 148 3.70 15.34 7.53
C LYS A 148 4.46 14.04 7.37
N VAL A 149 4.65 13.61 6.12
CA VAL A 149 5.55 12.52 5.76
C VAL A 149 6.93 13.13 5.48
N HIS A 150 7.93 12.78 6.29
CA HIS A 150 9.28 13.34 6.20
C HIS A 150 10.14 12.56 5.23
N ARG A 151 10.11 11.24 5.36
CA ARG A 151 10.97 10.32 4.64
C ARG A 151 10.25 9.01 4.36
N VAL A 152 10.49 8.45 3.18
CA VAL A 152 10.07 7.09 2.82
C VAL A 152 11.30 6.33 2.34
N VAL A 153 11.60 5.21 2.99
CA VAL A 153 12.62 4.28 2.52
C VAL A 153 11.92 3.11 1.88
N ALA A 154 12.19 2.88 0.60
CA ALA A 154 11.59 1.82 -0.19
C ALA A 154 12.64 0.78 -0.56
N ALA A 155 12.32 -0.50 -0.40
CA ALA A 155 13.03 -1.60 -1.03
C ALA A 155 12.14 -2.24 -2.10
N ILE A 156 12.72 -2.61 -3.24
CA ILE A 156 12.01 -3.30 -4.32
C ILE A 156 12.84 -4.47 -4.86
N ASP A 157 12.20 -5.61 -5.03
CA ASP A 157 12.69 -6.74 -5.81
C ASP A 157 11.80 -6.89 -7.05
N CYS A 158 12.39 -6.67 -8.23
CA CYS A 158 11.72 -6.84 -9.52
C CYS A 158 12.43 -7.87 -10.43
N GLY A 159 13.17 -8.81 -9.84
CA GLY A 159 14.10 -9.67 -10.58
C GLY A 159 15.28 -8.87 -11.12
N LEU A 160 15.76 -9.20 -12.32
CA LEU A 160 16.86 -8.49 -12.96
C LEU A 160 16.53 -7.00 -13.16
N ALA A 161 17.28 -6.13 -12.50
CA ALA A 161 17.14 -4.68 -12.62
C ALA A 161 17.70 -4.17 -13.96
N VAL A 162 16.86 -4.14 -15.01
CA VAL A 162 17.27 -3.76 -16.37
C VAL A 162 17.75 -2.31 -16.45
N ASN A 163 17.01 -1.38 -15.85
CA ASN A 163 17.39 0.03 -15.76
C ASN A 163 17.11 0.56 -14.34
N PRO A 164 18.11 0.55 -13.45
CA PRO A 164 17.97 0.98 -12.06
C PRO A 164 17.42 2.40 -11.90
N LEU A 165 17.77 3.34 -12.79
CA LEU A 165 17.31 4.74 -12.69
C LEU A 165 15.79 4.84 -12.94
N THR A 166 15.29 4.12 -13.96
CA THR A 166 13.85 4.09 -14.24
C THR A 166 13.08 3.38 -13.14
N ILE A 167 13.66 2.33 -12.55
CA ILE A 167 13.05 1.61 -11.42
C ILE A 167 12.89 2.56 -10.23
N SER A 168 13.94 3.30 -9.86
CA SER A 168 13.86 4.30 -8.79
C SER A 168 12.81 5.37 -9.08
N ALA A 169 12.80 5.93 -10.29
CA ALA A 169 11.82 6.94 -10.68
C ALA A 169 10.37 6.41 -10.63
N GLN A 170 10.14 5.14 -10.98
CA GLN A 170 8.83 4.51 -10.87
C GLN A 170 8.37 4.35 -9.42
N VAL A 171 9.27 3.93 -8.52
CA VAL A 171 8.96 3.81 -7.08
C VAL A 171 8.69 5.18 -6.47
N GLU A 172 9.50 6.21 -6.77
CA GLU A 172 9.28 7.59 -6.34
C GLU A 172 7.93 8.12 -6.82
N SER A 173 7.59 7.90 -8.09
CA SER A 173 6.29 8.26 -8.67
C SER A 173 5.14 7.53 -7.98
N ALA A 174 5.29 6.24 -7.69
CA ALA A 174 4.27 5.44 -7.05
C ALA A 174 4.00 5.89 -5.61
N ILE A 175 5.04 6.27 -4.86
CA ILE A 175 4.93 6.88 -3.54
C ILE A 175 4.18 8.21 -3.63
N ALA A 176 4.53 9.09 -4.57
CA ALA A 176 3.84 10.37 -4.74
C ALA A 176 2.34 10.18 -5.09
N PHE A 177 2.05 9.21 -5.97
CA PHE A 177 0.69 8.88 -6.40
C PHE A 177 -0.14 8.31 -5.24
N GLY A 178 0.39 7.35 -4.49
CA GLY A 178 -0.30 6.77 -3.34
C GLY A 178 -0.46 7.76 -2.17
N LEU A 179 0.53 8.62 -1.91
CA LEU A 179 0.38 9.71 -0.92
C LEU A 179 -0.68 10.72 -1.32
N SER A 180 -0.88 10.96 -2.62
CA SER A 180 -1.95 11.85 -3.09
C SER A 180 -3.33 11.31 -2.69
N ALA A 181 -3.57 10.00 -2.79
CA ALA A 181 -4.82 9.38 -2.33
C ALA A 181 -4.88 9.21 -0.80
N ALA A 182 -3.74 8.97 -0.15
CA ALA A 182 -3.70 8.74 1.29
C ALA A 182 -3.91 10.02 2.11
N LEU A 183 -3.52 11.19 1.58
CA LEU A 183 -3.56 12.47 2.30
C LEU A 183 -4.52 13.50 1.68
N TYR A 184 -4.94 13.29 0.43
CA TYR A 184 -5.73 14.25 -0.34
C TYR A 184 -6.70 13.50 -1.29
N GLY A 185 -7.23 14.20 -2.30
CA GLY A 185 -7.92 13.55 -3.41
C GLY A 185 -9.26 12.90 -3.07
N GLN A 186 -10.00 13.41 -2.07
CA GLN A 186 -11.37 12.96 -1.85
C GLN A 186 -12.28 13.48 -2.97
N VAL A 187 -13.10 12.58 -3.53
CA VAL A 187 -14.24 12.94 -4.38
C VAL A 187 -15.51 12.79 -3.56
N THR A 188 -16.28 13.87 -3.40
CA THR A 188 -17.60 13.86 -2.77
C THR A 188 -18.69 14.00 -3.82
N LEU A 189 -19.85 13.41 -3.53
CA LEU A 189 -21.01 13.48 -4.39
C LEU A 189 -22.16 14.13 -3.64
N LYS A 190 -22.80 15.10 -4.29
CA LYS A 190 -24.06 15.71 -3.85
C LYS A 190 -25.10 15.54 -4.95
N ASP A 191 -26.22 14.91 -4.61
CA ASP A 191 -27.31 14.61 -5.56
C ASP A 191 -26.82 13.87 -6.83
N GLY A 192 -25.81 13.00 -6.66
CA GLY A 192 -25.20 12.22 -7.75
C GLY A 192 -24.16 12.97 -8.59
N VAL A 193 -23.84 14.22 -8.25
CA VAL A 193 -22.87 15.06 -8.96
C VAL A 193 -21.61 15.22 -8.14
N VAL A 194 -20.45 15.10 -8.80
CA VAL A 194 -19.14 15.36 -8.18
C VAL A 194 -19.04 16.84 -7.80
N GLU A 195 -18.66 17.12 -6.56
CA GLU A 195 -18.53 18.50 -6.07
C GLU A 195 -17.20 19.15 -6.47
N GLN A 196 -16.11 18.38 -6.56
CA GLN A 196 -14.79 18.89 -6.91
C GLN A 196 -14.64 19.10 -8.43
N SER A 197 -13.98 20.20 -8.81
CA SER A 197 -13.90 20.65 -10.19
C SER A 197 -12.48 20.67 -10.76
N ASN A 198 -11.44 20.87 -9.94
CA ASN A 198 -10.04 20.98 -10.40
C ASN A 198 -9.03 20.83 -9.24
N PHE A 199 -7.73 21.02 -9.46
CA PHE A 199 -6.70 20.83 -8.41
C PHE A 199 -6.69 21.84 -7.26
N HIS A 200 -7.60 22.81 -7.26
CA HIS A 200 -7.77 23.74 -6.14
C HIS A 200 -8.72 23.19 -5.07
N ASP A 201 -9.71 22.37 -5.47
CA ASP A 201 -10.69 21.71 -4.60
C ASP A 201 -10.53 20.16 -4.59
N TYR A 202 -9.72 19.60 -5.50
CA TYR A 202 -9.20 18.22 -5.50
C TYR A 202 -7.66 18.24 -5.41
N PRO A 203 -7.07 18.49 -4.22
CA PRO A 203 -5.62 18.58 -4.11
C PRO A 203 -4.94 17.22 -4.37
N VAL A 204 -3.75 17.29 -4.96
CA VAL A 204 -2.79 16.18 -5.08
C VAL A 204 -1.51 16.53 -4.31
N LEU A 205 -0.65 15.54 -4.08
CA LEU A 205 0.63 15.79 -3.42
C LEU A 205 1.45 16.82 -4.22
N ARG A 206 1.82 17.92 -3.56
CA ARG A 206 2.66 18.98 -4.14
C ARG A 206 4.13 18.75 -3.83
N ILE A 207 5.02 19.30 -4.64
CA ILE A 207 6.48 19.17 -4.48
C ILE A 207 6.96 19.56 -3.07
N ALA A 208 6.38 20.59 -2.45
CA ALA A 208 6.73 21.02 -1.09
C ALA A 208 6.36 19.99 0.00
N ASN A 209 5.44 19.08 -0.33
CA ASN A 209 4.96 18.02 0.55
C ASN A 209 5.55 16.65 0.19
N MET A 210 6.32 16.55 -0.88
CA MET A 210 7.00 15.30 -1.25
C MET A 210 8.02 14.94 -0.15
N PRO A 211 7.97 13.73 0.44
CA PRO A 211 8.99 13.31 1.38
C PRO A 211 10.33 13.10 0.66
N LYS A 212 11.41 13.06 1.43
CA LYS A 212 12.65 12.45 0.93
C LYS A 212 12.40 10.96 0.66
N VAL A 213 12.71 10.50 -0.55
CA VAL A 213 12.56 9.08 -0.91
C VAL A 213 13.94 8.47 -1.13
N ASP A 214 14.23 7.37 -0.42
CA ASP A 214 15.43 6.54 -0.65
C ASP A 214 14.97 5.19 -1.23
N VAL A 215 15.35 4.90 -2.48
CA VAL A 215 15.00 3.63 -3.15
C VAL A 215 16.17 2.67 -3.15
N HIS A 216 15.94 1.44 -2.70
CA HIS A 216 16.91 0.35 -2.67
C HIS A 216 16.41 -0.81 -3.52
N ILE A 217 17.20 -1.19 -4.52
CA ILE A 217 16.84 -2.27 -5.44
C ILE A 217 17.58 -3.53 -5.00
N VAL A 218 16.83 -4.61 -4.76
CA VAL A 218 17.40 -5.93 -4.46
C VAL A 218 18.17 -6.43 -5.68
N GLN A 219 19.41 -6.84 -5.45
CA GLN A 219 20.20 -7.50 -6.49
C GLN A 219 19.66 -8.92 -6.72
N SER A 220 19.19 -9.20 -7.92
CA SER A 220 18.56 -10.47 -8.27
C SER A 220 18.87 -10.86 -9.72
N ASN A 221 19.06 -12.17 -9.95
CA ASN A 221 19.23 -12.76 -11.28
C ASN A 221 17.93 -13.43 -11.78
N ALA A 222 16.81 -13.29 -11.06
CA ALA A 222 15.52 -13.80 -11.51
C ALA A 222 15.03 -13.05 -12.76
N ALA A 223 14.08 -13.63 -13.49
CA ALA A 223 13.48 -12.98 -14.65
C ALA A 223 12.94 -11.58 -14.27
N PRO A 224 13.11 -10.56 -15.14
CA PRO A 224 12.61 -9.22 -14.87
C PRO A 224 11.08 -9.21 -14.81
N THR A 225 10.52 -8.38 -13.94
CA THR A 225 9.07 -8.23 -13.71
C THR A 225 8.63 -6.77 -13.77
N GLY A 226 7.33 -6.50 -13.61
CA GLY A 226 6.78 -5.15 -13.76
C GLY A 226 7.14 -4.22 -12.60
N VAL A 227 7.50 -2.97 -12.89
CA VAL A 227 7.87 -1.95 -11.87
C VAL A 227 6.96 -0.73 -11.88
N GLY A 228 6.02 -0.64 -12.83
CA GLY A 228 5.16 0.52 -13.02
C GLY A 228 4.12 0.73 -11.91
N GLU A 229 3.84 -0.29 -11.11
CA GLU A 229 2.75 -0.32 -10.14
C GLU A 229 3.19 -0.72 -8.71
N PRO A 230 4.13 -1.66 -8.49
CA PRO A 230 4.37 -2.25 -7.15
C PRO A 230 4.78 -1.29 -6.03
N GLY A 231 5.26 -0.08 -6.35
CA GLY A 231 5.56 0.94 -5.35
C GLY A 231 4.32 1.64 -4.77
N THR A 232 3.12 1.43 -5.32
CA THR A 232 1.91 2.15 -4.89
C THR A 232 1.26 1.52 -3.67
N PRO A 233 1.06 0.19 -3.60
CA PRO A 233 0.30 -0.43 -2.51
C PRO A 233 0.85 -0.19 -1.09
N PRO A 234 2.18 -0.23 -0.83
CA PRO A 234 2.69 -0.15 0.55
C PRO A 234 2.60 1.25 1.20
N ILE A 235 2.46 2.34 0.44
CA ILE A 235 2.68 3.68 1.00
C ILE A 235 1.59 4.12 1.98
N ALA A 236 0.32 3.93 1.64
CA ALA A 236 -0.81 4.28 2.49
C ALA A 236 -0.79 3.52 3.83
N PRO A 237 -0.64 2.17 3.85
CA PRO A 237 -0.53 1.45 5.13
C PRO A 237 0.74 1.79 5.90
N ALA A 238 1.89 2.03 5.27
CA ALA A 238 3.10 2.45 5.98
C ALA A 238 2.87 3.78 6.74
N VAL A 239 2.19 4.74 6.11
CA VAL A 239 1.81 6.02 6.76
C VAL A 239 0.79 5.79 7.87
N SER A 240 -0.26 4.98 7.65
CA SER A 240 -1.26 4.67 8.70
C SER A 240 -0.62 3.97 9.90
N ASN A 241 0.31 3.04 9.68
CA ASN A 241 1.05 2.34 10.72
C ASN A 241 1.92 3.32 11.53
N ALA A 242 2.57 4.28 10.87
CA ALA A 242 3.33 5.33 11.55
C ALA A 242 2.42 6.22 12.41
N LEU A 243 1.28 6.63 11.87
CA LEU A 243 0.29 7.45 12.59
C LEU A 243 -0.30 6.70 13.78
N PHE A 244 -0.56 5.40 13.66
CA PHE A 244 -1.00 4.57 14.78
C PHE A 244 0.08 4.47 15.86
N ALA A 245 1.34 4.25 15.49
CA ALA A 245 2.44 4.25 16.44
C ALA A 245 2.60 5.60 17.15
N LEU A 246 2.33 6.71 16.46
CA LEU A 246 2.42 8.06 17.00
C LEU A 246 1.26 8.45 17.91
N THR A 247 0.03 8.08 17.53
CA THR A 247 -1.20 8.62 18.13
C THR A 247 -2.01 7.59 18.93
N GLY A 248 -1.75 6.30 18.72
CA GLY A 248 -2.58 5.20 19.23
C GLY A 248 -3.93 5.06 18.53
N LYS A 249 -4.26 5.92 17.56
CA LYS A 249 -5.52 5.89 16.81
C LYS A 249 -5.28 5.34 15.41
N ARG A 250 -5.99 4.26 15.05
CA ARG A 250 -5.89 3.65 13.73
C ARG A 250 -6.78 4.40 12.75
N LEU A 251 -6.20 4.91 11.66
CA LEU A 251 -6.96 5.50 10.56
C LEU A 251 -7.22 4.42 9.50
N ARG A 252 -8.51 4.17 9.22
CA ARG A 252 -9.00 3.13 8.29
C ARG A 252 -9.70 3.72 7.06
N GLU A 253 -9.83 5.03 7.00
CA GLU A 253 -10.50 5.75 5.93
C GLU A 253 -9.48 6.65 5.24
N LEU A 254 -9.51 6.66 3.90
CA LEU A 254 -8.71 7.55 3.07
C LEU A 254 -9.60 8.65 2.48
N PRO A 255 -9.10 9.88 2.33
CA PRO A 255 -7.81 10.35 2.85
C PRO A 255 -7.78 10.42 4.38
N PHE A 256 -6.59 10.32 4.96
CA PHE A 256 -6.40 10.35 6.40
C PHE A 256 -6.77 11.70 7.01
N ASN A 257 -7.48 11.64 8.14
CA ASN A 257 -7.82 12.80 8.96
C ASN A 257 -7.44 12.54 10.43
N VAL A 258 -6.66 13.44 11.02
CA VAL A 258 -6.12 13.32 12.40
C VAL A 258 -6.87 14.20 13.38
#